data_AF-Q0KAD8-F1
#
_entry.id   AF-Q0KAD8-F1
#
_cell.length_a   1.000
_cell.length_b   1.000
_cell.length_c   1.000
_cell.angle_alpha   90.00
_cell.angle_beta   90.00
_cell.angle_gamma   90.00
#
_symmetry.space_group_name_H-M   'P 1'
#
loop_
_entity.id
_entity.type
_entity.pdbx_description
1 polymer ?
#
loop_
_entity_poly.entity_id
_entity_poly.type
_entity_poly.pdbx_seq_one_letter_code
_entity_poly.pdbx_strand_id
1 'polypeptide(L)'
;MCSTAADDLKDHWTHDDHEGERKRLVETLLKTASQKQLRVTIISGDVHVAAWGVACRKDVGPKDNWAQIQQLTSTAVVHPSLVGVMERLFFHVLNNVAQSKQALDVNLSAEMMLFPGSNRYVMPARNWLAIELDRGTDNPNGCKLWATWRCETKAAFTNHLLATDPVNL
;
A
#
# COMPACT_ATOMS: atom_id res chain seq x y z
N MET A 1 12.54 -29.18 5.82
CA MET A 1 12.25 -28.26 6.94
C MET A 1 10.97 -27.54 6.57
N CYS A 2 9.83 -27.91 7.17
CA CYS A 2 8.58 -27.19 6.95
C CYS A 2 8.70 -25.83 7.63
N SER A 3 8.55 -24.74 6.87
CA SER A 3 8.16 -23.47 7.49
C SER A 3 6.82 -23.73 8.17
N THR A 4 6.75 -23.43 9.47
CA THR A 4 5.49 -23.47 10.20
C THR A 4 4.84 -22.10 10.05
N ALA A 5 3.51 -21.99 10.15
CA ALA A 5 2.82 -20.70 10.05
C ALA A 5 3.32 -19.63 11.07
N ALA A 6 3.99 -20.08 12.15
CA ALA A 6 4.66 -19.21 13.11
C ALA A 6 5.96 -18.57 12.58
N ASP A 7 6.63 -19.22 11.64
CA ASP A 7 7.80 -18.70 10.91
C ASP A 7 7.35 -17.61 9.93
N ASP A 8 6.26 -17.86 9.17
CA ASP A 8 5.65 -16.87 8.27
C ASP A 8 5.19 -15.59 9.01
N LEU A 9 4.74 -15.74 10.26
CA LEU A 9 4.37 -14.62 11.15
C LEU A 9 5.57 -13.81 11.66
N LYS A 10 6.75 -14.42 11.76
CA LYS A 10 8.00 -13.74 12.17
C LYS A 10 8.71 -13.09 10.99
N ASP A 11 8.62 -13.70 9.81
CA ASP A 11 9.15 -13.14 8.55
C ASP A 11 8.31 -11.96 8.04
N HIS A 12 7.13 -11.75 8.61
CA HIS A 12 6.31 -10.59 8.30
C HIS A 12 7.09 -9.30 8.56
N TRP A 13 7.11 -8.44 7.54
CA TRP A 13 7.77 -7.14 7.56
C TRP A 13 7.33 -6.23 8.71
N THR A 14 6.14 -6.47 9.27
CA THR A 14 5.57 -5.72 10.40
C THR A 14 5.97 -6.27 11.77
N HIS A 15 6.69 -7.39 11.85
CA HIS A 15 7.17 -7.95 13.11
C HIS A 15 8.10 -6.93 13.83
N ASP A 16 8.09 -6.97 15.16
CA ASP A 16 8.84 -6.02 16.00
C ASP A 16 10.36 -6.11 15.76
N ASP A 17 10.86 -7.33 15.51
CA ASP A 17 12.27 -7.58 15.20
C ASP A 17 12.75 -6.82 13.93
N HIS A 18 11.84 -6.44 13.05
CA HIS A 18 12.13 -5.69 11.82
C HIS A 18 11.81 -4.19 11.93
N GLU A 19 11.39 -3.70 13.10
CA GLU A 19 11.01 -2.30 13.29
C GLU A 19 12.14 -1.33 12.94
N GLY A 20 13.36 -1.61 13.40
CA GLY A 20 14.53 -0.77 13.14
C GLY A 20 14.88 -0.69 11.64
N GLU A 21 14.81 -1.81 10.92
CA GLU A 21 15.07 -1.85 9.48
C GLU A 21 13.98 -1.12 8.70
N ARG A 22 12.70 -1.37 9.04
CA ARG A 22 11.55 -0.72 8.43
C ARG A 22 11.60 0.80 8.60
N LYS A 23 11.90 1.27 9.82
CA LYS A 23 12.07 2.70 10.10
C LYS A 23 13.19 3.30 9.25
N ARG A 24 14.37 2.65 9.25
CA ARG A 24 15.53 3.11 8.47
C ARG A 24 15.23 3.19 6.97
N LEU A 25 14.52 2.22 6.41
CA LEU A 25 14.11 2.23 5.00
C LEU A 25 13.23 3.43 4.69
N VAL A 26 12.15 3.61 5.44
CA VAL A 26 11.18 4.71 5.23
C VAL A 26 11.87 6.08 5.37
N GLU A 27 12.71 6.26 6.38
CA GLU A 27 13.48 7.49 6.58
C GLU A 27 14.44 7.78 5.42
N THR A 28 15.13 6.74 4.92
CA THR A 28 16.07 6.86 3.80
C THR A 28 15.34 7.28 2.52
N LEU A 29 14.16 6.69 2.26
CA LEU A 29 13.32 7.04 1.12
C LEU A 29 12.80 8.48 1.23
N LEU A 30 12.28 8.88 2.40
CA LEU A 30 11.81 10.25 2.64
C LEU A 30 12.93 11.28 2.48
N LYS A 31 14.13 10.99 3.00
CA LYS A 31 15.31 11.86 2.83
C LYS A 31 15.69 11.99 1.37
N THR A 32 15.68 10.89 0.62
CA THR A 32 15.98 10.90 -0.82
C THR A 32 14.92 11.68 -1.60
N ALA A 33 13.64 11.51 -1.25
CA ALA A 33 12.51 12.23 -1.83
C ALA A 33 12.67 13.75 -1.66
N SER A 34 12.99 14.20 -0.45
CA SER A 34 13.27 15.60 -0.13
C SER A 34 14.48 16.14 -0.91
N GLN A 35 15.60 15.42 -0.90
CA GLN A 35 16.85 15.89 -1.53
C GLN A 35 16.75 15.98 -3.05
N LYS A 36 16.02 15.06 -3.68
CA LYS A 36 15.88 14.98 -5.14
C LYS A 36 14.57 15.59 -5.65
N GLN A 37 13.75 16.14 -4.77
CA GLN A 37 12.44 16.72 -5.09
C GLN A 37 11.56 15.74 -5.90
N LEU A 38 11.49 14.50 -5.44
CA LEU A 38 10.74 13.43 -6.11
C LEU A 38 9.73 12.78 -5.17
N ARG A 39 8.75 12.10 -5.74
CA ARG A 39 7.76 11.31 -5.00
C ARG A 39 8.15 9.84 -5.06
N VAL A 40 8.03 9.16 -3.94
CA VAL A 40 8.33 7.72 -3.84
C VAL A 40 7.02 6.95 -3.64
N THR A 41 6.84 5.91 -4.46
CA THR A 41 5.79 4.92 -4.31
C THR A 41 6.45 3.54 -4.24
N ILE A 42 6.10 2.76 -3.23
CA ILE A 42 6.53 1.37 -3.06
C ILE A 42 5.48 0.48 -3.72
N ILE A 43 5.92 -0.46 -4.55
CA ILE A 43 5.07 -1.49 -5.14
C ILE A 43 5.47 -2.81 -4.49
N SER A 44 4.50 -3.53 -3.94
CA SER A 44 4.70 -4.80 -3.23
C SER A 44 3.68 -5.86 -3.63
N GLY A 45 4.02 -7.11 -3.35
CA GLY A 45 3.14 -8.26 -3.49
C GLY A 45 2.73 -8.83 -2.12
N ASP A 46 1.52 -9.38 -2.04
CA ASP A 46 1.01 -10.17 -0.91
C ASP A 46 0.38 -11.45 -1.46
N VAL A 47 0.35 -12.53 -0.68
CA VAL A 47 -0.21 -13.82 -1.14
C VAL A 47 -1.75 -13.83 -1.20
N HIS A 48 -2.43 -12.93 -0.49
CA HIS A 48 -3.87 -13.04 -0.23
C HIS A 48 -4.67 -11.77 -0.51
N VAL A 49 -4.06 -10.58 -0.46
CA VAL A 49 -4.83 -9.32 -0.52
C VAL A 49 -4.28 -8.25 -1.46
N ALA A 50 -5.20 -7.44 -1.99
CA ALA A 50 -4.85 -6.10 -2.45
C ALA A 50 -5.13 -5.09 -1.35
N ALA A 51 -4.23 -4.14 -1.19
CA ALA A 51 -4.38 -3.05 -0.22
C ALA A 51 -3.47 -1.88 -0.61
N TRP A 52 -3.66 -0.75 0.06
CA TRP A 52 -2.71 0.34 -0.01
C TRP A 52 -2.65 1.10 1.30
N GLY A 53 -1.50 1.72 1.55
CA GLY A 53 -1.24 2.48 2.75
C GLY A 53 -0.32 3.66 2.46
N VAL A 54 -0.23 4.56 3.43
CA VAL A 54 0.58 5.77 3.35
C VAL A 54 1.43 5.89 4.60
N ALA A 55 2.74 6.04 4.41
CA ALA A 55 3.64 6.54 5.43
C ALA A 55 3.80 8.05 5.24
N CYS A 56 3.59 8.83 6.29
CA CYS A 56 3.60 10.29 6.26
C CYS A 56 4.45 10.86 7.39
N ARG A 57 5.24 11.89 7.06
CA ARG A 57 5.96 12.71 8.03
C ARG A 57 5.07 13.85 8.54
N LYS A 58 4.91 13.96 9.86
CA LYS A 58 3.95 14.88 10.52
C LYS A 58 4.48 16.29 10.74
N ASP A 59 5.80 16.45 10.74
CA ASP A 59 6.52 17.71 10.95
C ASP A 59 6.71 18.53 9.66
N VAL A 60 6.16 18.05 8.54
CA VAL A 60 6.23 18.70 7.22
C VAL A 60 4.82 19.12 6.80
N GLY A 61 4.72 20.31 6.20
CA GLY A 61 3.43 20.87 5.80
C GLY A 61 2.74 20.05 4.68
N PRO A 62 1.40 20.07 4.59
CA PRO A 62 0.65 19.27 3.61
C PRO A 62 0.88 19.69 2.15
N LYS A 63 1.60 20.79 1.90
CA LYS A 63 1.96 21.25 0.55
C LYS A 63 3.17 20.51 -0.02
N ASP A 64 3.99 19.93 0.85
CA ASP A 64 5.22 19.23 0.48
C ASP A 64 4.92 17.76 0.20
N ASN A 65 4.52 17.47 -1.04
CA ASN A 65 4.12 16.13 -1.47
C ASN A 65 5.21 15.04 -1.34
N TRP A 66 6.48 15.42 -1.06
CA TRP A 66 7.57 14.47 -0.79
C TRP A 66 7.46 13.79 0.59
N ALA A 67 6.72 14.38 1.52
CA ALA A 67 6.58 13.90 2.90
C ALA A 67 5.71 12.64 3.04
N GLN A 68 5.18 12.13 1.93
CA GLN A 68 4.31 10.96 1.88
C GLN A 68 4.88 9.90 0.95
N ILE A 69 4.93 8.66 1.44
CA ILE A 69 5.25 7.46 0.66
C ILE A 69 4.01 6.59 0.61
N GLN A 70 3.55 6.29 -0.59
CA GLN A 70 2.45 5.36 -0.81
C GLN A 70 3.00 3.96 -1.01
N GLN A 71 2.38 2.97 -0.40
CA GLN A 71 2.64 1.56 -0.69
C GLN A 71 1.40 0.95 -1.35
N LEU A 72 1.60 0.34 -2.51
CA LEU A 72 0.58 -0.32 -3.30
C LEU A 72 0.83 -1.82 -3.30
N THR A 73 -0.12 -2.59 -2.79
CA THR A 73 0.02 -4.04 -2.64
C THR A 73 -0.96 -4.76 -3.56
N SER A 74 -0.46 -5.72 -4.33
CA SER A 74 -1.26 -6.62 -5.18
C SER A 74 -1.09 -8.09 -4.77
N THR A 75 -2.04 -8.95 -5.14
CA THR A 75 -1.92 -10.39 -4.83
C THR A 75 -0.92 -11.13 -5.72
N ALA A 76 -0.41 -12.27 -5.24
CA ALA A 76 0.12 -13.32 -6.10
C ALA A 76 -1.02 -13.95 -6.92
N VAL A 77 -0.96 -13.78 -8.25
CA VAL A 77 -2.01 -14.20 -9.21
C VAL A 77 -2.40 -15.69 -9.09
N VAL A 78 -1.50 -16.52 -8.58
CA VAL A 78 -1.64 -17.99 -8.54
C VAL A 78 -2.50 -18.48 -7.37
N HIS A 79 -2.78 -17.67 -6.35
CA HIS A 79 -3.52 -18.13 -5.17
C HIS A 79 -5.04 -17.96 -5.36
N PRO A 80 -5.86 -19.03 -5.37
CA PRO A 80 -7.31 -18.90 -5.52
C PRO A 80 -7.91 -17.98 -4.45
N SER A 81 -8.87 -17.13 -4.84
CA SER A 81 -9.61 -16.29 -3.91
C SER A 81 -10.30 -17.19 -2.88
N LEU A 82 -9.86 -17.08 -1.63
CA LEU A 82 -10.20 -17.98 -0.54
C LEU A 82 -11.71 -17.89 -0.22
N VAL A 83 -12.43 -19.01 -0.35
CA VAL A 83 -13.90 -19.06 -0.26
C VAL A 83 -14.40 -19.52 1.13
N GLY A 84 -13.50 -19.92 2.02
CA GLY A 84 -13.83 -20.49 3.33
C GLY A 84 -14.22 -19.48 4.41
N VAL A 85 -14.87 -19.98 5.46
CA VAL A 85 -15.38 -19.18 6.59
C VAL A 85 -14.24 -18.65 7.46
N MET A 86 -13.18 -19.44 7.65
CA MET A 86 -12.01 -19.05 8.45
C MET A 86 -11.25 -17.90 7.80
N GLU A 87 -11.12 -17.91 6.48
CA GLU A 87 -10.46 -16.86 5.71
C GLU A 87 -11.29 -15.59 5.70
N ARG A 88 -12.63 -15.69 5.62
CA ARG A 88 -13.52 -14.53 5.81
C ARG A 88 -13.36 -13.90 7.19
N LEU A 89 -13.23 -14.71 8.23
CA LEU A 89 -13.00 -14.22 9.59
C LEU A 89 -11.63 -13.55 9.69
N PHE A 90 -10.59 -14.16 9.13
CA PHE A 90 -9.24 -13.59 9.04
C PHE A 90 -9.25 -12.22 8.33
N PHE A 91 -9.92 -12.10 7.18
CA PHE A 91 -10.03 -10.82 6.48
C PHE A 91 -10.84 -9.78 7.24
N HIS A 92 -11.87 -10.19 7.99
CA HIS A 92 -12.61 -9.28 8.85
C HIS A 92 -11.70 -8.72 9.96
N VAL A 93 -10.90 -9.57 10.59
CA VAL A 93 -9.90 -9.15 11.57
C VAL A 93 -8.87 -8.22 10.95
N LEU A 94 -8.27 -8.59 9.81
CA LEU A 94 -7.30 -7.74 9.10
C LEU A 94 -7.87 -6.37 8.76
N ASN A 95 -9.11 -6.32 8.25
CA ASN A 95 -9.75 -5.06 7.90
C ASN A 95 -10.04 -4.17 9.11
N ASN A 96 -10.29 -4.74 10.29
CA ASN A 96 -10.43 -3.98 11.53
C ASN A 96 -9.08 -3.51 12.06
N VAL A 97 -8.06 -4.38 12.04
CA VAL A 97 -6.69 -4.02 12.47
C VAL A 97 -6.12 -2.91 11.58
N ALA A 98 -6.38 -2.98 10.26
CA ALA A 98 -5.94 -1.98 9.27
C ALA A 98 -6.45 -0.56 9.56
N GLN A 99 -7.51 -0.38 10.34
CA GLN A 99 -7.99 0.96 10.73
C GLN A 99 -7.02 1.69 11.65
N SER A 100 -6.11 0.96 12.30
CA SER A 100 -5.23 1.52 13.30
C SER A 100 -4.06 2.23 12.65
N LYS A 101 -3.82 3.49 13.02
CA LYS A 101 -2.60 4.21 12.64
C LYS A 101 -1.43 3.66 13.43
N GLN A 102 -0.35 3.31 12.74
CA GLN A 102 0.90 2.89 13.35
C GLN A 102 1.83 4.10 13.50
N ALA A 103 2.25 4.39 14.73
CA ALA A 103 3.35 5.34 14.97
C ALA A 103 4.68 4.60 14.75
N LEU A 104 5.45 5.03 13.75
CA LEU A 104 6.79 4.50 13.48
C LEU A 104 7.88 5.31 14.20
N ASP A 105 7.61 6.59 14.44
CA ASP A 105 8.41 7.50 15.25
C ASP A 105 7.57 8.69 15.72
N VAL A 106 8.17 9.59 16.52
CA VAL A 106 7.55 10.85 16.96
C VAL A 106 6.94 11.62 15.78
N ASN A 107 7.68 11.75 14.68
CA ASN A 107 7.27 12.49 13.50
C ASN A 107 6.84 11.60 12.32
N LEU A 108 6.81 10.27 12.47
CA LEU A 108 6.52 9.35 11.36
C LEU A 108 5.36 8.42 11.71
N SER A 109 4.35 8.39 10.85
CA SER A 109 3.23 7.44 10.97
C SER A 109 2.94 6.73 9.67
N ALA A 110 2.47 5.50 9.76
CA ALA A 110 1.91 4.74 8.67
C ALA A 110 0.44 4.40 8.96
N GLU A 111 -0.40 4.44 7.92
CA GLU A 111 -1.79 4.02 8.01
C GLU A 111 -2.24 3.33 6.73
N MET A 112 -3.13 2.35 6.87
CA MET A 112 -3.82 1.77 5.73
C MET A 112 -4.94 2.69 5.28
N MET A 113 -5.17 2.76 3.99
CA MET A 113 -6.20 3.61 3.41
C MET A 113 -7.38 2.77 2.95
N LEU A 114 -8.57 3.41 2.87
CA LEU A 114 -9.72 2.77 2.25
C LEU A 114 -9.40 2.44 0.80
N PHE A 115 -9.65 1.20 0.42
CA PHE A 115 -9.39 0.71 -0.92
C PHE A 115 -10.26 1.49 -1.92
N PRO A 116 -9.70 1.96 -3.06
CA PRO A 116 -10.40 2.93 -3.91
C PRO A 116 -11.75 2.40 -4.39
N GLY A 117 -12.83 3.18 -4.25
CA GLY A 117 -14.17 2.73 -4.64
C GLY A 117 -14.75 1.59 -3.79
N SER A 118 -14.21 1.36 -2.58
CA SER A 118 -14.66 0.35 -1.63
C SER A 118 -14.67 0.92 -0.20
N ASN A 119 -15.55 0.40 0.66
CA ASN A 119 -15.57 0.75 2.09
C ASN A 119 -14.80 -0.27 2.95
N ARG A 120 -13.67 -0.75 2.41
CA ARG A 120 -12.79 -1.74 3.04
C ARG A 120 -11.35 -1.29 2.85
N TYR A 121 -10.48 -1.51 3.83
CA TYR A 121 -9.04 -1.24 3.76
C TYR A 121 -8.29 -2.30 2.96
N VAL A 122 -8.84 -3.51 2.94
CA VAL A 122 -8.22 -4.69 2.33
C VAL A 122 -9.21 -5.36 1.38
N MET A 123 -8.75 -5.72 0.19
CA MET A 123 -9.52 -6.41 -0.84
C MET A 123 -9.09 -7.89 -0.95
N PRO A 124 -9.91 -8.83 -0.42
CA PRO A 124 -9.62 -10.25 -0.44
C PRO A 124 -10.03 -10.89 -1.78
N ALA A 125 -9.36 -10.49 -2.85
CA ALA A 125 -9.62 -11.00 -4.19
C ALA A 125 -8.32 -11.15 -4.96
N ARG A 126 -8.23 -12.16 -5.83
CA ARG A 126 -7.17 -12.24 -6.84
C ARG A 126 -7.19 -10.97 -7.67
N ASN A 127 -6.04 -10.37 -7.86
CA ASN A 127 -5.91 -9.13 -8.58
C ASN A 127 -4.53 -8.98 -9.22
N TRP A 128 -4.44 -7.98 -10.08
CA TRP A 128 -3.19 -7.42 -10.55
C TRP A 128 -3.27 -5.90 -10.53
N LEU A 129 -2.12 -5.27 -10.39
CA LEU A 129 -1.96 -3.81 -10.33
C LEU A 129 -1.28 -3.32 -11.61
N ALA A 130 -1.97 -2.45 -12.35
CA ALA A 130 -1.40 -1.71 -13.47
C ALA A 130 -0.86 -0.37 -12.97
N ILE A 131 0.33 0.02 -13.42
CA ILE A 131 0.89 1.35 -13.18
C ILE A 131 1.04 2.07 -14.52
N GLU A 132 0.44 3.25 -14.64
CA GLU A 132 0.49 4.06 -15.84
C GLU A 132 0.98 5.47 -15.49
N LEU A 133 2.01 5.94 -16.21
CA LEU A 133 2.55 7.28 -16.04
C LEU A 133 1.94 8.20 -17.10
N ASP A 134 1.06 9.09 -16.67
CA ASP A 134 0.59 10.20 -17.49
C ASP A 134 1.61 11.35 -17.38
N ARG A 135 2.33 11.62 -18.47
CA ARG A 135 3.34 12.69 -18.51
C ARG A 135 2.74 14.09 -18.60
N GLY A 136 1.41 14.21 -18.73
CA GLY A 136 0.73 15.49 -18.76
C GLY A 136 1.02 16.33 -20.01
N THR A 137 1.49 15.72 -21.11
CA THR A 137 1.79 16.44 -22.36
C THR A 137 0.58 17.18 -22.92
N ASP A 138 -0.62 16.70 -22.64
CA ASP A 138 -1.90 17.28 -23.10
C ASP A 138 -2.87 17.60 -21.95
N ASN A 139 -2.44 17.51 -20.69
CA ASN A 139 -3.30 17.64 -19.51
C ASN A 139 -2.96 18.91 -18.70
N PRO A 140 -3.87 19.89 -18.56
CA PRO A 140 -3.63 21.08 -17.74
C PRO A 140 -3.42 20.77 -16.24
N ASN A 141 -3.80 19.57 -15.79
CA ASN A 141 -3.62 19.11 -14.41
C ASN A 141 -2.23 18.50 -14.13
N GLY A 142 -1.31 18.51 -15.10
CA GLY A 142 0.07 18.06 -14.93
C GLY A 142 0.27 16.53 -15.02
N CYS A 143 1.47 16.08 -14.65
CA CYS A 143 1.90 14.68 -14.67
C CYS A 143 1.24 13.88 -13.53
N LYS A 144 0.78 12.66 -13.78
CA LYS A 144 0.14 11.80 -12.76
C LYS A 144 0.62 10.36 -12.86
N LEU A 145 0.74 9.70 -11.70
CA LEU A 145 0.92 8.26 -11.64
C LEU A 145 -0.43 7.60 -11.33
N TRP A 146 -0.92 6.80 -12.26
CA TRP A 146 -2.15 6.04 -12.12
C TRP A 146 -1.85 4.62 -11.67
N ALA A 147 -2.59 4.18 -10.66
CA ALA A 147 -2.54 2.83 -10.13
C ALA A 147 -3.94 2.20 -10.25
N THR A 148 -4.05 1.14 -11.05
CA THR A 148 -5.32 0.45 -11.29
C THR A 148 -5.25 -0.99 -10.81
N TRP A 149 -6.01 -1.34 -9.77
CA TRP A 149 -6.25 -2.73 -9.44
C TRP A 149 -7.42 -3.29 -10.24
N ARG A 150 -7.21 -4.47 -10.82
CA ARG A 150 -8.27 -5.29 -11.41
C ARG A 150 -8.48 -6.50 -10.52
N CYS A 151 -9.58 -6.50 -9.78
CA CYS A 151 -9.88 -7.54 -8.80
C CYS A 151 -10.93 -8.51 -9.37
N GLU A 152 -10.65 -9.80 -9.32
CA GLU A 152 -11.54 -10.85 -9.80
C GLU A 152 -12.78 -11.00 -8.91
N THR A 153 -13.92 -11.23 -9.54
CA THR A 153 -15.18 -11.58 -8.89
C THR A 153 -15.73 -12.87 -9.50
N LYS A 154 -16.83 -13.39 -8.96
CA LYS A 154 -17.46 -14.61 -9.50
C LYS A 154 -17.87 -14.52 -10.98
N ALA A 155 -18.11 -13.32 -11.50
CA ALA A 155 -18.68 -13.12 -12.83
C ALA A 155 -17.85 -12.20 -13.75
N ALA A 156 -16.95 -11.38 -13.20
CA ALA A 156 -16.21 -10.35 -13.94
C ALA A 156 -15.01 -9.82 -13.11
N PHE A 157 -14.48 -8.65 -13.48
CA PHE A 157 -13.48 -7.91 -12.70
C PHE A 157 -14.05 -6.57 -12.22
N THR A 158 -13.67 -6.14 -11.02
CA THR A 158 -13.85 -4.76 -10.54
C THR A 158 -12.60 -3.93 -10.77
N ASN A 159 -12.78 -2.63 -10.97
CA ASN A 159 -11.70 -1.69 -11.27
C ASN A 159 -11.59 -0.69 -10.13
N HIS A 160 -10.40 -0.57 -9.56
CA HIS A 160 -10.13 0.34 -8.45
C HIS A 160 -8.96 1.23 -8.86
N LEU A 161 -9.24 2.52 -9.03
CA LEU A 161 -8.31 3.50 -9.57
C LEU A 161 -7.84 4.42 -8.44
N LEU A 162 -6.52 4.57 -8.33
CA LEU A 162 -5.86 5.56 -7.49
C LEU A 162 -5.00 6.45 -8.37
N ALA A 163 -5.09 7.76 -8.16
CA ALA A 163 -4.23 8.73 -8.78
C ALA A 163 -3.26 9.30 -7.74
N THR A 164 -2.01 9.43 -8.13
CA THR A 164 -0.97 10.00 -7.30
C THR A 164 -0.40 11.22 -8.01
N ASP A 165 -0.63 12.39 -7.42
CA ASP A 165 -0.14 13.66 -7.95
C ASP A 165 1.39 13.76 -7.86
N PRO A 166 2.04 14.57 -8.71
CA PRO A 166 3.49 14.72 -8.70
C PRO A 166 3.91 15.55 -7.48
N VAL A 167 5.21 15.69 -7.27
CA VAL A 167 5.71 16.65 -6.28
C VAL A 167 5.35 18.05 -6.77
N ASN A 168 4.62 18.80 -5.94
CA ASN A 168 4.47 20.24 -6.13
C ASN A 168 5.81 20.87 -5.73
N LEU A 169 6.53 21.41 -6.70
CA LEU A 169 7.74 22.22 -6.49
C LEU A 169 7.36 23.63 -6.02
#